data_AF-A0A7C6ZQQ2-F1
#
_entry.id   AF-A0A7C6ZQQ2-F1
#
_cell.length_a   1.000
_cell.length_b   1.000
_cell.length_c   1.000
_cell.angle_alpha   90.00
_cell.angle_beta   90.00
_cell.angle_gamma   90.00
#
_symmetry.space_group_name_H-M   'P 1'
#
loop_
_entity.id
_entity.type
_entity.pdbx_description
1 polymer ?
#
loop_
_entity_poly.entity_id
_entity_poly.type
_entity_poly.pdbx_seq_one_letter_code
_entity_poly.pdbx_strand_id
1 'polypeptide(L)'
;AVRQQWEAILAAAPPADAILVSNDRNEITPLFYLQTVEGRGAGMTGLFPLIAPDARFTDIGATLQTALDAGGAQPVFLIKPMPGLETRFALVERTPPLVEVIGAAAASPAVKIDAPYGPLTLRGYAWTPTAEGIEVTLTWEVNAPLRADYTTTVQLFDAAGAKVGQDDRAPGGVYYPTSRWKVGETLIDRHTMTLPPGAAPVRMLVGMYTGTEAKLLAPPLEVTITP
;
A
#
# COMPACT_ATOMS: atom_id res chain seq x y z
N ALA A 1 11.88 21.32 13.77
CA ALA A 1 11.47 20.08 13.06
C ALA A 1 10.69 20.41 11.78
N VAL A 2 9.43 20.86 11.86
CA VAL A 2 8.57 21.07 10.67
C VAL A 2 9.13 22.08 9.65
N ARG A 3 9.72 23.19 10.10
CA ARG A 3 10.37 24.14 9.16
C ARG A 3 11.52 23.49 8.38
N GLN A 4 12.36 22.71 9.05
CA GLN A 4 13.48 22.01 8.43
C GLN A 4 13.00 20.97 7.40
N GLN A 5 11.89 20.29 7.67
CA GLN A 5 11.24 19.39 6.72
C GLN A 5 10.87 20.14 5.43
N TRP A 6 10.25 21.31 5.54
CA TRP A 6 9.89 22.10 4.36
C TRP A 6 11.09 22.66 3.58
N GLU A 7 12.19 23.01 4.27
CA GLU A 7 13.43 23.34 3.57
C GLU A 7 13.95 22.15 2.76
N ALA A 8 13.89 20.93 3.30
CA ALA A 8 14.26 19.72 2.58
C ALA A 8 13.31 19.42 1.40
N ILE A 9 12.00 19.55 1.60
CA ILE A 9 10.99 19.37 0.53
C ILE A 9 11.24 20.33 -0.62
N LEU A 10 11.42 21.62 -0.34
CA LEU A 10 11.66 22.62 -1.39
C LEU A 10 13.05 22.46 -2.04
N ALA A 11 14.07 22.05 -1.28
CA ALA A 11 15.38 21.72 -1.82
C ALA A 11 15.37 20.49 -2.74
N ALA A 12 14.43 19.56 -2.54
CA ALA A 12 14.21 18.44 -3.45
C ALA A 12 13.56 18.86 -4.79
N ALA A 13 13.22 20.14 -4.95
CA ALA A 13 12.72 20.75 -6.18
C ALA A 13 11.51 20.03 -6.81
N PRO A 14 10.37 19.87 -6.07
CA PRO A 14 9.15 19.35 -6.67
C PRO A 14 8.66 20.24 -7.81
N PRO A 15 7.90 19.70 -8.78
CA PRO A 15 7.29 20.50 -9.84
C PRO A 15 6.51 21.70 -9.30
N ALA A 16 6.53 22.81 -10.03
CA ALA A 16 6.01 24.09 -9.56
C ALA A 16 4.49 24.07 -9.25
N ASP A 17 3.76 23.17 -9.89
CA ASP A 17 2.31 22.95 -9.77
C ASP A 17 1.95 21.64 -9.06
N ALA A 18 2.92 21.00 -8.38
CA ALA A 18 2.72 19.70 -7.74
C ALA A 18 1.64 19.73 -6.65
N ILE A 19 0.91 18.62 -6.54
CA ILE A 19 0.05 18.32 -5.40
C ILE A 19 0.90 17.57 -4.36
N LEU A 20 1.11 18.19 -3.21
CA LEU A 20 1.90 17.68 -2.10
C LEU A 20 0.97 17.13 -1.01
N VAL A 21 1.10 15.85 -0.70
CA VAL A 21 0.19 15.12 0.18
C VAL A 21 0.92 14.61 1.42
N SER A 22 0.28 14.75 2.58
CA SER A 22 0.67 14.08 3.83
C SER A 22 -0.54 13.44 4.50
N ASN A 23 -0.29 12.45 5.36
CA ASN A 23 -1.27 11.92 6.30
C ASN A 23 -1.51 12.84 7.51
N ASP A 24 -0.77 13.94 7.66
CA ASP A 24 -0.87 14.87 8.80
C ASP A 24 -1.03 16.34 8.33
N ARG A 25 -2.10 16.98 8.83
CA ARG A 25 -2.38 18.41 8.62
C ARG A 25 -1.22 19.32 9.04
N ASN A 26 -0.55 19.01 10.15
CA ASN A 26 0.50 19.85 10.72
C ASN A 26 1.75 19.90 9.83
N GLU A 27 1.95 18.88 9.00
CA GLU A 27 3.04 18.85 8.04
C GLU A 27 2.72 19.65 6.78
N ILE A 28 1.43 19.80 6.40
CA ILE A 28 1.04 20.60 5.22
C ILE A 28 0.83 22.07 5.54
N THR A 29 0.32 22.40 6.73
CA THR A 29 -0.03 23.77 7.12
C THR A 29 1.10 24.81 6.89
N PRO A 30 2.39 24.51 7.09
CA PRO A 30 3.47 25.46 6.81
C PRO A 30 3.59 25.88 5.34
N LEU A 31 3.11 25.08 4.38
CA LEU A 31 3.06 25.47 2.97
C LEU A 31 2.31 26.79 2.78
N PHE A 32 1.19 26.98 3.47
CA PHE A 32 0.41 28.20 3.35
C PHE A 32 1.18 29.44 3.83
N TYR A 33 1.99 29.31 4.89
CA TYR A 33 2.88 30.38 5.34
C TYR A 33 3.97 30.68 4.30
N LEU A 34 4.61 29.62 3.77
CA LEU A 34 5.64 29.77 2.73
C LEU A 34 5.08 30.49 1.49
N GLN A 35 3.85 30.18 1.09
CA GLN A 35 3.18 30.80 -0.04
C GLN A 35 2.79 32.25 0.23
N THR A 36 2.16 32.53 1.38
CA THR A 36 1.57 33.85 1.66
C THR A 36 2.58 34.87 2.17
N VAL A 37 3.60 34.43 2.91
CA VAL A 37 4.57 35.33 3.57
C VAL A 37 5.92 35.32 2.86
N GLU A 38 6.39 34.17 2.38
CA GLU A 38 7.72 34.04 1.75
C GLU A 38 7.67 33.99 0.22
N GLY A 39 6.49 33.90 -0.39
CA GLY A 39 6.33 33.79 -1.84
C GLY A 39 6.89 32.49 -2.43
N ARG A 40 7.09 31.45 -1.61
CA ARG A 40 7.68 30.16 -2.02
C ARG A 40 6.58 29.11 -2.24
N GLY A 41 6.75 28.27 -3.27
CA GLY A 41 5.82 27.17 -3.56
C GLY A 41 4.42 27.62 -3.97
N ALA A 42 4.25 28.83 -4.52
CA ALA A 42 2.96 29.46 -4.80
C ALA A 42 2.03 28.65 -5.72
N GLY A 43 2.57 27.82 -6.63
CA GLY A 43 1.78 26.95 -7.51
C GLY A 43 1.42 25.59 -6.92
N MET A 44 2.01 25.21 -5.78
CA MET A 44 1.84 23.89 -5.19
C MET A 44 0.54 23.81 -4.39
N THR A 45 -0.11 22.65 -4.43
CA THR A 45 -1.33 22.38 -3.66
C THR A 45 -1.02 21.44 -2.51
N GLY A 46 -1.33 21.83 -1.28
CA GLY A 46 -1.20 20.97 -0.11
C GLY A 46 -2.49 20.21 0.20
N LEU A 47 -2.46 18.88 0.25
CA LEU A 47 -3.60 18.05 0.64
C LEU A 47 -3.28 17.16 1.84
N PHE A 48 -4.28 16.93 2.67
CA PHE A 48 -4.24 16.00 3.80
C PHE A 48 -5.64 15.49 4.12
N PRO A 49 -5.78 14.33 4.80
CA PRO A 49 -7.08 13.82 5.22
C PRO A 49 -7.84 14.82 6.10
N LEU A 50 -9.16 14.85 5.97
CA LEU A 50 -10.11 15.70 6.70
C LEU A 50 -9.94 17.20 6.42
N ILE A 51 -9.28 17.58 5.33
CA ILE A 51 -9.22 18.98 4.86
C ILE A 51 -10.60 19.53 4.47
N ALA A 52 -11.51 18.65 4.05
CA ALA A 52 -12.92 18.95 3.81
C ALA A 52 -13.80 17.82 4.39
N PRO A 53 -15.07 18.10 4.76
CA PRO A 53 -15.93 17.15 5.48
C PRO A 53 -16.57 16.07 4.59
N ASP A 54 -16.11 15.89 3.36
CA ASP A 54 -16.70 14.94 2.40
C ASP A 54 -15.81 13.70 2.15
N ALA A 55 -16.38 12.71 1.46
CA ALA A 55 -15.79 11.39 1.26
C ALA A 55 -14.42 11.40 0.56
N ARG A 56 -14.09 12.47 -0.18
CA ARG A 56 -12.83 12.58 -0.94
C ARG A 56 -11.59 12.64 -0.05
N PHE A 57 -11.74 13.03 1.21
CA PHE A 57 -10.61 13.26 2.10
C PHE A 57 -10.73 12.48 3.42
N THR A 58 -11.50 11.39 3.48
CA THR A 58 -11.72 10.67 4.75
C THR A 58 -10.47 10.02 5.32
N ASP A 59 -9.53 9.64 4.46
CA ASP A 59 -8.26 9.02 4.82
C ASP A 59 -7.21 9.31 3.73
N ILE A 60 -5.98 8.82 3.93
CA ILE A 60 -4.87 9.06 3.00
C ILE A 60 -5.11 8.43 1.62
N GLY A 61 -5.77 7.27 1.54
CA GLY A 61 -6.06 6.63 0.25
C GLY A 61 -7.09 7.42 -0.54
N ALA A 62 -8.18 7.84 0.11
CA ALA A 62 -9.18 8.71 -0.52
C ALA A 62 -8.56 10.05 -0.98
N THR A 63 -7.69 10.63 -0.16
CA THR A 63 -7.00 11.89 -0.48
C THR A 63 -6.12 11.75 -1.71
N LEU A 64 -5.35 10.66 -1.81
CA LEU A 64 -4.48 10.40 -2.97
C LEU A 64 -5.28 10.08 -4.22
N GLN A 65 -6.34 9.27 -4.11
CA GLN A 65 -7.23 8.99 -5.23
C GLN A 65 -7.88 10.28 -5.74
N THR A 66 -8.32 11.16 -4.84
CA THR A 66 -8.85 12.48 -5.21
C THR A 66 -7.81 13.35 -5.89
N ALA A 67 -6.56 13.36 -5.42
CA ALA A 67 -5.48 14.10 -6.04
C ALA A 67 -5.22 13.62 -7.48
N LEU A 68 -5.23 12.31 -7.70
CA LEU A 68 -5.06 11.71 -9.03
C LEU A 68 -6.25 12.00 -9.96
N ASP A 69 -7.47 11.90 -9.46
CA ASP A 69 -8.68 12.05 -10.29
C ASP A 69 -9.01 13.51 -10.62
N ALA A 70 -8.82 14.42 -9.65
CA ALA A 70 -9.20 15.83 -9.76
C ALA A 70 -8.03 16.76 -10.07
N GLY A 71 -6.78 16.31 -9.91
CA GLY A 71 -5.56 17.10 -10.16
C GLY A 71 -5.24 17.31 -11.64
N GLY A 72 -5.94 16.62 -12.55
CA GLY A 72 -5.71 16.73 -13.98
C GLY A 72 -4.29 16.30 -14.37
N ALA A 73 -3.48 17.23 -14.86
CA ALA A 73 -2.08 16.98 -15.24
C ALA A 73 -1.07 17.27 -14.10
N GLN A 74 -1.53 17.77 -12.94
CA GLN A 74 -0.65 18.08 -11.83
C GLN A 74 -0.04 16.80 -11.25
N PRO A 75 1.28 16.75 -11.06
CA PRO A 75 1.91 15.55 -10.52
C PRO A 75 1.68 15.47 -9.00
N VAL A 76 1.40 14.26 -8.51
CA VAL A 76 1.04 14.00 -7.10
C VAL A 76 2.23 13.42 -6.36
N PHE A 77 2.60 14.01 -5.23
CA PHE A 77 3.73 13.58 -4.41
C PHE A 77 3.34 13.43 -2.95
N LEU A 78 3.90 12.41 -2.31
CA LEU A 78 4.02 12.35 -0.87
C LEU A 78 5.21 13.20 -0.44
N ILE A 79 5.05 13.99 0.62
CA ILE A 79 6.14 14.81 1.18
C ILE A 79 7.12 14.02 2.06
N LYS A 80 6.83 12.73 2.28
CA LYS A 80 7.66 11.77 3.01
C LYS A 80 7.29 10.35 2.58
N PRO A 81 8.19 9.36 2.73
CA PRO A 81 7.83 7.95 2.54
C PRO A 81 6.70 7.52 3.49
N MET A 82 5.73 6.78 2.95
CA MET A 82 4.63 6.19 3.71
C MET A 82 4.47 4.71 3.32
N PRO A 83 5.35 3.82 3.83
CA PRO A 83 5.35 2.40 3.48
C PRO A 83 4.00 1.73 3.72
N GLY A 84 3.61 0.86 2.80
CA GLY A 84 2.30 0.23 2.72
C GLY A 84 1.39 0.87 1.66
N LEU A 85 1.58 2.15 1.29
CA LEU A 85 0.76 2.75 0.23
C LEU A 85 0.98 2.09 -1.14
N GLU A 86 2.11 1.42 -1.35
CA GLU A 86 2.38 0.58 -2.53
C GLU A 86 1.40 -0.59 -2.70
N THR A 87 0.64 -0.92 -1.66
CA THR A 87 -0.47 -1.88 -1.74
C THR A 87 -1.61 -1.36 -2.62
N ARG A 88 -1.80 -0.04 -2.72
CA ARG A 88 -2.89 0.58 -3.49
C ARG A 88 -2.41 1.45 -4.64
N PHE A 89 -1.25 2.06 -4.53
CA PHE A 89 -0.72 3.03 -5.48
C PHE A 89 0.61 2.60 -6.07
N ALA A 90 0.86 2.96 -7.32
CA ALA A 90 2.18 2.85 -7.91
C ALA A 90 3.02 4.06 -7.41
N LEU A 91 4.09 3.75 -6.68
CA LEU A 91 4.95 4.74 -6.05
C LEU A 91 6.33 4.71 -6.68
N VAL A 92 6.93 5.89 -6.88
CA VAL A 92 8.30 5.99 -7.35
C VAL A 92 9.08 6.97 -6.48
N GLU A 93 10.17 6.49 -5.90
CA GLU A 93 11.08 7.34 -5.14
C GLU A 93 11.69 8.41 -6.04
N ARG A 94 11.79 9.62 -5.51
CA ARG A 94 12.39 10.79 -6.16
C ARG A 94 13.46 11.35 -5.24
N THR A 95 13.96 12.55 -5.52
CA THR A 95 14.88 13.23 -4.63
C THR A 95 14.27 13.30 -3.22
N PRO A 96 14.89 12.69 -2.19
CA PRO A 96 14.31 12.63 -0.87
C PRO A 96 13.97 14.03 -0.32
N PRO A 97 12.83 14.19 0.37
CA PRO A 97 11.96 13.13 0.89
C PRO A 97 10.79 12.74 -0.04
N LEU A 98 10.79 13.19 -1.29
CA LEU A 98 9.64 13.09 -2.18
C LEU A 98 9.44 11.66 -2.72
N VAL A 99 8.19 11.23 -2.74
CA VAL A 99 7.75 10.00 -3.42
C VAL A 99 6.60 10.36 -4.36
N GLU A 100 6.75 10.09 -5.65
CA GLU A 100 5.72 10.37 -6.64
C GLU A 100 4.67 9.26 -6.64
N VAL A 101 3.40 9.64 -6.69
CA VAL A 101 2.25 8.74 -6.82
C VAL A 101 1.78 8.80 -8.26
N ILE A 102 2.11 7.77 -9.05
CA ILE A 102 1.91 7.79 -10.51
C ILE A 102 0.59 7.13 -10.95
N GLY A 103 -0.20 6.63 -10.00
CA GLY A 103 -1.50 6.01 -10.27
C GLY A 103 -1.82 4.86 -9.32
N ALA A 104 -2.79 4.02 -9.70
CA ALA A 104 -3.10 2.79 -8.99
C ALA A 104 -1.97 1.76 -9.14
N ALA A 105 -1.71 0.99 -8.08
CA ALA A 105 -0.86 -0.18 -8.19
C ALA A 105 -1.51 -1.18 -9.14
N ALA A 106 -0.76 -1.64 -10.14
CA ALA A 106 -1.23 -2.64 -11.08
C ALA A 106 -0.27 -3.83 -11.05
N ALA A 107 -0.80 -5.00 -10.68
CA ALA A 107 -0.16 -6.28 -10.94
C ALA A 107 -1.21 -7.19 -11.58
N SER A 108 -0.90 -7.74 -12.74
CA SER A 108 -1.67 -8.86 -13.27
C SER A 108 -1.14 -10.12 -12.59
N PRO A 109 -1.99 -10.89 -11.87
CA PRO A 109 -1.54 -12.13 -11.26
C PRO A 109 -1.05 -13.08 -12.36
N ALA A 110 0.12 -13.68 -12.15
CA ALA A 110 0.67 -14.68 -13.07
C ALA A 110 -0.18 -15.95 -13.06
N VAL A 111 -0.66 -16.34 -11.88
CA VAL A 111 -1.60 -17.43 -11.68
C VAL A 111 -2.91 -16.84 -11.18
N LYS A 112 -3.97 -16.95 -11.99
CA LYS A 112 -5.33 -16.55 -11.61
C LYS A 112 -6.01 -17.68 -10.85
N ILE A 113 -6.69 -17.32 -9.76
CA ILE A 113 -7.45 -18.29 -8.96
C ILE A 113 -8.88 -17.83 -8.69
N ASP A 114 -9.15 -16.52 -8.67
CA ASP A 114 -10.45 -15.90 -8.41
C ASP A 114 -11.23 -16.58 -7.24
N ALA A 115 -10.52 -16.82 -6.13
CA ALA A 115 -11.03 -17.57 -4.98
C ALA A 115 -11.74 -16.64 -3.98
N PRO A 116 -13.01 -16.90 -3.60
CA PRO A 116 -13.70 -16.12 -2.58
C PRO A 116 -13.04 -16.28 -1.20
N TYR A 117 -12.91 -15.18 -0.46
CA TYR A 117 -12.31 -15.14 0.87
C TYR A 117 -13.03 -14.12 1.77
N GLY A 118 -14.19 -14.53 2.32
CA GLY A 118 -15.03 -13.65 3.13
C GLY A 118 -15.47 -12.40 2.35
N PRO A 119 -15.13 -11.17 2.77
CA PRO A 119 -15.46 -9.94 2.05
C PRO A 119 -14.51 -9.63 0.87
N LEU A 120 -13.56 -10.52 0.59
CA LEU A 120 -12.54 -10.37 -0.45
C LEU A 120 -12.65 -11.47 -1.50
N THR A 121 -12.00 -11.25 -2.64
CA THR A 121 -11.65 -12.29 -3.61
C THR A 121 -10.14 -12.25 -3.81
N LEU A 122 -9.46 -13.38 -3.63
CA LEU A 122 -8.08 -13.53 -4.07
C LEU A 122 -8.09 -13.76 -5.59
N ARG A 123 -7.82 -12.71 -6.37
CA ARG A 123 -7.82 -12.77 -7.84
C ARG A 123 -6.73 -13.70 -8.35
N GLY A 124 -5.60 -13.72 -7.67
CA GLY A 124 -4.47 -14.57 -8.02
C GLY A 124 -3.21 -14.18 -7.28
N TYR A 125 -2.11 -14.80 -7.70
CA TYR A 125 -0.80 -14.53 -7.17
C TYR A 125 0.27 -14.53 -8.27
N ALA A 126 1.42 -13.94 -7.96
CA ALA A 126 2.65 -14.09 -8.71
C ALA A 126 3.76 -14.59 -7.78
N TRP A 127 4.70 -15.34 -8.35
CA TRP A 127 5.78 -16.01 -7.66
C TRP A 127 7.10 -15.59 -8.30
N THR A 128 7.89 -14.79 -7.59
CA THR A 128 9.12 -14.20 -8.12
C THR A 128 10.32 -14.62 -7.29
N PRO A 129 11.16 -15.56 -7.76
CA PRO A 129 12.39 -15.95 -7.06
C PRO A 129 13.27 -14.74 -6.74
N THR A 130 13.84 -14.73 -5.55
CA THR A 130 14.83 -13.73 -5.12
C THR A 130 16.17 -14.40 -4.87
N ALA A 131 17.22 -13.62 -4.58
CA ALA A 131 18.55 -14.17 -4.31
C ALA A 131 18.57 -15.13 -3.09
N GLU A 132 17.70 -14.91 -2.11
CA GLU A 132 17.69 -15.63 -0.82
C GLU A 132 16.39 -16.43 -0.57
N GLY A 133 15.43 -16.38 -1.50
CA GLY A 133 14.15 -17.05 -1.33
C GLY A 133 13.12 -16.64 -2.37
N ILE A 134 12.00 -16.10 -1.91
CA ILE A 134 10.85 -15.83 -2.78
C ILE A 134 10.10 -14.56 -2.39
N GLU A 135 9.60 -13.85 -3.41
CA GLU A 135 8.51 -12.90 -3.26
C GLU A 135 7.20 -13.49 -3.79
N VAL A 136 6.19 -13.54 -2.94
CA VAL A 136 4.80 -13.87 -3.27
C VAL A 136 4.01 -12.58 -3.33
N THR A 137 3.48 -12.26 -4.50
CA THR A 137 2.58 -11.10 -4.68
C THR A 137 1.14 -11.61 -4.78
N LEU A 138 0.29 -11.25 -3.84
CA LEU A 138 -1.14 -11.54 -3.82
C LEU A 138 -1.93 -10.36 -4.42
N THR A 139 -2.93 -10.65 -5.25
CA THR A 139 -3.85 -9.63 -5.79
C THR A 139 -5.23 -9.82 -5.20
N TRP A 140 -5.63 -8.91 -4.32
CA TRP A 140 -6.93 -8.92 -3.64
C TRP A 140 -7.92 -7.98 -4.34
N GLU A 141 -9.17 -8.40 -4.44
CA GLU A 141 -10.30 -7.51 -4.77
C GLU A 141 -11.22 -7.39 -3.55
N VAL A 142 -11.68 -6.17 -3.25
CA VAL A 142 -12.58 -5.90 -2.12
C VAL A 142 -14.03 -5.96 -2.59
N ASN A 143 -14.76 -6.98 -2.14
CA ASN A 143 -16.16 -7.18 -2.50
C ASN A 143 -17.13 -6.60 -1.45
N ALA A 144 -16.69 -6.49 -0.19
CA ALA A 144 -17.45 -5.88 0.89
C ALA A 144 -16.53 -5.19 1.92
N PRO A 145 -17.05 -4.24 2.75
CA PRO A 145 -16.23 -3.55 3.73
C PRO A 145 -15.60 -4.47 4.78
N LEU A 146 -14.33 -4.25 5.11
CA LEU A 146 -13.62 -4.91 6.20
C LEU A 146 -13.75 -4.08 7.49
N ARG A 147 -14.06 -4.73 8.61
CA ARG A 147 -14.39 -4.05 9.88
C ARG A 147 -13.25 -3.99 10.88
N ALA A 148 -12.06 -4.45 10.50
CA ALA A 148 -10.87 -4.49 11.34
C ALA A 148 -9.61 -4.34 10.50
N ASP A 149 -8.51 -4.07 11.20
CA ASP A 149 -7.16 -4.15 10.65
C ASP A 149 -6.70 -5.60 10.79
N TYR A 150 -6.51 -6.25 9.65
CA TYR A 150 -6.10 -7.64 9.54
C TYR A 150 -4.62 -7.73 9.17
N THR A 151 -3.99 -8.80 9.63
CA THR A 151 -2.68 -9.26 9.20
C THR A 151 -2.88 -10.35 8.16
N THR A 152 -2.26 -10.22 6.99
CA THR A 152 -2.16 -11.32 6.02
C THR A 152 -1.06 -12.27 6.48
N THR A 153 -1.36 -13.58 6.48
CA THR A 153 -0.39 -14.66 6.65
C THR A 153 -0.23 -15.39 5.33
N VAL A 154 1.01 -15.59 4.91
CA VAL A 154 1.40 -16.48 3.81
C VAL A 154 2.33 -17.54 4.39
N GLN A 155 1.96 -18.81 4.23
CA GLN A 155 2.76 -19.95 4.71
C GLN A 155 3.04 -20.90 3.56
N LEU A 156 4.29 -21.36 3.48
CA LEU A 156 4.78 -22.22 2.41
C LEU A 156 5.17 -23.58 2.98
N PHE A 157 4.73 -24.65 2.32
CA PHE A 157 4.96 -26.03 2.74
C PHE A 157 5.57 -26.87 1.63
N ASP A 158 6.51 -27.75 1.99
CA ASP A 158 7.11 -28.74 1.09
C ASP A 158 6.25 -29.99 0.92
N ALA A 159 6.72 -30.93 0.09
CA ALA A 159 6.02 -32.18 -0.21
C ALA A 159 5.88 -33.13 0.99
N ALA A 160 6.73 -32.98 2.03
CA ALA A 160 6.61 -33.72 3.28
C ALA A 160 5.62 -33.06 4.25
N GLY A 161 5.06 -31.89 3.90
CA GLY A 161 4.17 -31.11 4.74
C GLY A 161 4.90 -30.23 5.75
N ALA A 162 6.23 -30.11 5.69
CA ALA A 162 6.98 -29.23 6.56
C ALA A 162 6.85 -27.78 6.10
N LYS A 163 6.64 -26.85 7.04
CA LYS A 163 6.60 -25.41 6.75
C LYS A 163 8.02 -24.91 6.49
N VAL A 164 8.25 -24.41 5.29
CA VAL A 164 9.57 -23.95 4.80
C VAL A 164 9.66 -22.43 4.67
N GLY A 165 8.54 -21.71 4.77
CA GLY A 165 8.52 -20.25 4.76
C GLY A 165 7.24 -19.71 5.37
N GLN A 166 7.31 -18.52 5.95
CA GLN A 166 6.15 -17.78 6.43
C GLN A 166 6.44 -16.28 6.46
N ASP A 167 5.42 -15.49 6.15
CA ASP A 167 5.42 -14.04 6.32
C ASP A 167 4.04 -13.60 6.83
N ASP A 168 4.05 -12.84 7.93
CA ASP A 168 2.85 -12.27 8.56
C ASP A 168 3.02 -10.76 8.62
N ARG A 169 2.17 -10.02 7.93
CA ARG A 169 2.23 -8.55 7.89
C ARG A 169 0.87 -7.91 7.70
N ALA A 170 0.71 -6.70 8.22
CA ALA A 170 -0.44 -5.86 7.92
C ALA A 170 -0.30 -5.30 6.49
N PRO A 171 -1.14 -5.74 5.52
CA PRO A 171 -1.06 -5.20 4.18
C PRO A 171 -1.47 -3.72 4.22
N GLY A 172 -0.75 -2.87 3.51
CA GLY A 172 -0.95 -1.43 3.59
C GLY A 172 -0.33 -0.73 4.82
N GLY A 173 0.31 -1.49 5.72
CA GLY A 173 1.01 -0.97 6.90
C GLY A 173 0.14 -0.07 7.77
N VAL A 174 0.76 0.93 8.40
CA VAL A 174 0.05 1.88 9.29
C VAL A 174 -0.75 2.94 8.52
N TYR A 175 -0.43 3.16 7.24
CA TYR A 175 -1.01 4.25 6.46
C TYR A 175 -2.30 3.82 5.75
N TYR A 176 -2.41 2.56 5.32
CA TYR A 176 -3.57 2.06 4.59
C TYR A 176 -4.00 0.65 5.03
N PRO A 177 -4.29 0.45 6.32
CA PRO A 177 -4.69 -0.85 6.83
C PRO A 177 -6.02 -1.31 6.21
N THR A 178 -6.32 -2.60 6.32
CA THR A 178 -7.46 -3.25 5.66
C THR A 178 -8.82 -2.63 5.97
N SER A 179 -9.02 -2.02 7.15
CA SER A 179 -10.28 -1.31 7.47
C SER A 179 -10.53 -0.08 6.60
N ARG A 180 -9.49 0.46 5.95
CA ARG A 180 -9.59 1.60 5.04
C ARG A 180 -9.86 1.21 3.59
N TRP A 181 -9.65 -0.06 3.24
CA TRP A 181 -9.87 -0.55 1.88
C TRP A 181 -11.33 -0.34 1.46
N LYS A 182 -11.53 0.16 0.25
CA LYS A 182 -12.85 0.48 -0.29
C LYS A 182 -13.33 -0.63 -1.21
N VAL A 183 -14.65 -0.83 -1.24
CA VAL A 183 -15.28 -1.79 -2.15
C VAL A 183 -14.94 -1.43 -3.60
N GLY A 184 -14.58 -2.43 -4.38
CA GLY A 184 -14.13 -2.29 -5.77
C GLY A 184 -12.63 -1.99 -5.93
N GLU A 185 -11.88 -1.82 -4.84
CA GLU A 185 -10.42 -1.69 -4.93
C GLU A 185 -9.75 -3.03 -5.23
N THR A 186 -8.69 -2.95 -6.02
CA THR A 186 -7.72 -4.02 -6.22
C THR A 186 -6.41 -3.66 -5.49
N LEU A 187 -5.95 -4.54 -4.61
CA LEU A 187 -4.81 -4.32 -3.72
C LEU A 187 -3.70 -5.34 -3.99
N ILE A 188 -2.46 -4.87 -4.02
CA ILE A 188 -1.25 -5.66 -4.27
C ILE A 188 -0.51 -5.90 -2.95
N ASP A 189 -0.59 -7.10 -2.42
CA ASP A 189 0.01 -7.47 -1.14
C ASP A 189 1.26 -8.33 -1.36
N ARG A 190 2.44 -7.84 -0.97
CA ARG A 190 3.74 -8.48 -1.23
C ARG A 190 4.34 -9.07 0.02
N HIS A 191 4.70 -10.35 -0.08
CA HIS A 191 5.30 -11.15 0.98
C HIS A 191 6.67 -11.65 0.52
N THR A 192 7.72 -11.33 1.27
CA THR A 192 9.09 -11.74 0.93
C THR A 192 9.62 -12.66 2.02
N MET A 193 9.97 -13.87 1.64
CA MET A 193 10.39 -14.93 2.56
C MET A 193 11.74 -15.49 2.13
N THR A 194 12.68 -15.58 3.07
CA THR A 194 13.88 -16.41 2.92
C THR A 194 13.47 -17.87 3.01
N LEU A 195 14.02 -18.73 2.14
CA LEU A 195 13.75 -20.16 2.15
C LEU A 195 15.00 -20.96 2.52
N PRO A 196 14.86 -22.12 3.21
CA PRO A 196 15.97 -23.03 3.40
C PRO A 196 16.60 -23.46 2.06
N PRO A 197 17.92 -23.70 1.99
CA PRO A 197 18.58 -24.17 0.78
C PRO A 197 17.93 -25.45 0.22
N GLY A 198 17.55 -25.43 -1.06
CA GLY A 198 16.91 -26.57 -1.72
C GLY A 198 15.43 -26.76 -1.37
N ALA A 199 14.82 -25.87 -0.57
CA ALA A 199 13.39 -25.92 -0.31
C ALA A 199 12.59 -25.73 -1.62
N ALA A 200 11.65 -26.65 -1.85
CA ALA A 200 10.73 -26.61 -2.98
C ALA A 200 9.29 -26.62 -2.45
N PRO A 201 8.71 -25.45 -2.14
CA PRO A 201 7.32 -25.35 -1.71
C PRO A 201 6.38 -25.92 -2.77
N VAL A 202 5.45 -26.80 -2.36
CA VAL A 202 4.40 -27.36 -3.24
C VAL A 202 3.01 -26.88 -2.85
N ARG A 203 2.88 -26.25 -1.69
CA ARG A 203 1.61 -25.76 -1.15
C ARG A 203 1.80 -24.42 -0.45
N MET A 204 0.87 -23.51 -0.70
CA MET A 204 0.77 -22.21 -0.05
C MET A 204 -0.55 -22.14 0.72
N LEU A 205 -0.50 -21.66 1.95
CA LEU A 205 -1.68 -21.28 2.73
C LEU A 205 -1.69 -19.76 2.83
N VAL A 206 -2.84 -19.15 2.49
CA VAL A 206 -3.07 -17.72 2.56
C VAL A 206 -4.27 -17.45 3.46
N GLY A 207 -4.13 -16.54 4.41
CA GLY A 207 -5.24 -16.12 5.25
C GLY A 207 -5.07 -14.72 5.79
N MET A 208 -6.12 -14.20 6.42
CA MET A 208 -6.11 -12.96 7.17
C MET A 208 -6.67 -13.20 8.57
N TYR A 209 -6.01 -12.62 9.57
CA TYR A 209 -6.44 -12.69 10.97
C TYR A 209 -6.30 -11.35 11.67
N THR A 210 -6.98 -11.19 12.80
CA THR A 210 -6.86 -9.99 13.65
C THR A 210 -6.69 -10.38 15.12
N GLY A 211 -6.07 -9.48 15.89
CA GLY A 211 -5.80 -9.66 17.31
C GLY A 211 -4.76 -10.73 17.63
N THR A 212 -4.40 -10.85 18.90
CA THR A 212 -3.40 -11.81 19.41
C THR A 212 -3.89 -13.26 19.40
N GLU A 213 -5.21 -13.45 19.42
CA GLU A 213 -5.85 -14.77 19.33
C GLU A 213 -5.94 -15.29 17.88
N ALA A 214 -5.42 -14.53 16.91
CA ALA A 214 -5.47 -14.84 15.48
C ALA A 214 -6.89 -15.18 15.00
N LYS A 215 -7.86 -14.31 15.33
CA LYS A 215 -9.24 -14.47 14.86
C LYS A 215 -9.27 -14.32 13.33
N LEU A 216 -9.54 -15.41 12.65
CA LEU A 216 -9.58 -15.46 11.19
C LEU A 216 -10.73 -14.61 10.61
N LEU A 217 -10.45 -13.95 9.49
CA LEU A 217 -11.46 -13.30 8.66
C LEU A 217 -12.38 -14.34 7.99
N ALA A 218 -11.77 -15.39 7.44
CA ALA A 218 -12.40 -16.53 6.80
C ALA A 218 -11.44 -17.75 6.86
N PRO A 219 -11.93 -18.99 6.64
CA PRO A 219 -11.06 -20.17 6.55
C PRO A 219 -9.93 -19.95 5.53
N PRO A 220 -8.65 -20.20 5.87
CA PRO A 220 -7.53 -19.95 4.97
C PRO A 220 -7.68 -20.67 3.64
N LEU A 221 -7.19 -20.03 2.59
CA LEU A 221 -7.12 -20.61 1.25
C LEU A 221 -5.86 -21.48 1.16
N GLU A 222 -6.01 -22.69 0.63
CA GLU A 222 -4.89 -23.55 0.27
C GLU A 222 -4.72 -23.59 -1.24
N VAL A 223 -3.51 -23.32 -1.70
CA VAL A 223 -3.15 -23.26 -3.12
C VAL A 223 -2.02 -24.24 -3.38
N THR A 224 -2.22 -25.16 -4.31
CA THR A 224 -1.16 -26.02 -4.82
C THR A 224 -0.25 -25.19 -5.74
N ILE A 225 1.04 -25.13 -5.42
CA ILE A 225 2.03 -24.45 -6.23
C ILE A 225 2.43 -25.43 -7.33
N THR A 226 2.06 -25.11 -8.56
CA THR A 226 2.54 -25.85 -9.73
C THR A 226 3.87 -25.21 -10.15
N PRO A 227 4.99 -25.94 -10.14
CA PRO A 227 6.29 -25.40 -10.55
C PRO A 227 6.34 -25.04 -12.04
#